data_AF-A0A2R5EH49-F1
#
_entry.id   AF-A0A2R5EH49-F1
#
_cell.length_a   1.000
_cell.length_b   1.000
_cell.length_c   1.000
_cell.angle_alpha   90.00
_cell.angle_beta   90.00
_cell.angle_gamma   90.00
#
_symmetry.space_group_name_H-M   'P 1'
#
loop_
_entity.id
_entity.type
_entity.pdbx_description
1 polymer ?
#
loop_
_entity_poly.entity_id
_entity_poly.type
_entity_poly.pdbx_seq_one_letter_code
_entity_poly.pdbx_strand_id
1 'polypeptide(L)'
;MTVQAQIMALLQELQARYGMALILISHNLAVVSQVADRVAVMYAGEVVEAAPTAALFRAPAHPYTQALLAAIPENNELGVPLYSLPGLVPGAAVRRAEACLLADRCPGARAACRQTRPNLHSPEAGRAVRCVAPLILSREGRP
;
A
#
# COMPACT_ATOMS: atom_id res chain seq x y z
N MET A 1 -11.29 -23.73 -7.61
CA MET A 1 -9.85 -23.43 -7.40
C MET A 1 -9.29 -22.82 -8.68
N THR A 2 -8.47 -21.77 -8.57
CA THR A 2 -7.84 -21.10 -9.72
C THR A 2 -6.38 -21.53 -9.85
N VAL A 3 -5.81 -21.42 -11.07
CA VAL A 3 -4.38 -21.72 -11.33
C VAL A 3 -3.47 -20.87 -10.44
N GLN A 4 -3.82 -19.61 -10.22
CA GLN A 4 -3.09 -18.72 -9.33
C GLN A 4 -2.96 -19.28 -7.91
N ALA A 5 -4.06 -19.79 -7.32
CA ALA A 5 -4.02 -20.36 -5.98
C ALA A 5 -3.10 -21.59 -5.89
N GLN A 6 -3.08 -22.42 -6.94
CA GLN A 6 -2.18 -23.59 -7.00
C GLN A 6 -0.71 -23.17 -7.09
N ILE A 7 -0.38 -22.16 -7.91
CA ILE A 7 0.98 -21.62 -8.01
C ILE A 7 1.41 -21.04 -6.66
N MET A 8 0.54 -20.29 -5.97
CA MET A 8 0.88 -19.71 -4.67
C MET A 8 1.12 -20.78 -3.60
N ALA A 9 0.28 -21.82 -3.56
CA ALA A 9 0.46 -22.94 -2.63
C ALA A 9 1.80 -23.66 -2.86
N LEU A 10 2.17 -23.89 -4.13
CA LEU A 10 3.46 -24.48 -4.48
C LEU A 10 4.62 -23.59 -4.04
N LEU A 11 4.55 -22.28 -4.27
CA LEU A 11 5.61 -21.36 -3.85
C LEU A 11 5.80 -21.34 -2.33
N GLN A 12 4.71 -21.40 -1.55
CA GLN A 12 4.76 -21.48 -0.10
C GLN A 12 5.34 -22.81 0.38
N GLU A 13 4.99 -23.93 -0.26
CA GLU A 13 5.57 -25.24 0.05
C GLU A 13 7.09 -25.23 -0.19
N LEU A 14 7.53 -24.69 -1.34
CA LEU A 14 8.95 -24.58 -1.67
C LEU A 14 9.68 -23.64 -0.69
N GLN A 15 9.07 -22.52 -0.31
CA GLN A 15 9.61 -21.60 0.68
C GLN A 15 9.88 -22.33 2.01
N ALA A 16 8.89 -23.05 2.53
CA ALA A 16 8.99 -23.79 3.79
C ALA A 16 10.01 -24.93 3.69
N ARG A 17 10.03 -25.66 2.57
CA ARG A 17 10.95 -26.78 2.35
C ARG A 17 12.41 -26.36 2.30
N TYR A 18 12.72 -25.22 1.69
CA TYR A 18 14.09 -24.76 1.48
C TYR A 18 14.54 -23.64 2.43
N GLY A 19 13.65 -23.12 3.28
CA GLY A 19 13.97 -22.02 4.21
C GLY A 19 14.38 -20.73 3.49
N MET A 20 13.84 -20.47 2.30
CA MET A 20 14.23 -19.34 1.46
C MET A 20 13.34 -18.10 1.70
N ALA A 21 13.87 -16.92 1.38
CA ALA A 21 13.06 -15.71 1.28
C ALA A 21 12.28 -15.67 -0.04
N LEU A 22 11.02 -15.24 0.00
CA LEU A 22 10.18 -15.05 -1.18
C LEU A 22 9.80 -13.57 -1.30
N ILE A 23 10.13 -12.95 -2.44
CA ILE A 23 9.65 -11.62 -2.81
C ILE A 23 8.60 -11.78 -3.91
N LEU A 24 7.36 -11.41 -3.59
CA LEU A 24 6.25 -11.43 -4.54
C LEU A 24 5.95 -9.99 -5.02
N ILE A 25 5.81 -9.81 -6.33
CA ILE A 25 5.35 -8.56 -6.94
C ILE A 25 3.95 -8.81 -7.49
N SER A 26 2.95 -8.09 -6.95
CA SER A 26 1.56 -8.21 -7.37
C SER A 26 0.85 -6.86 -7.29
N HIS A 27 -0.14 -6.67 -8.15
CA HIS A 27 -1.07 -5.54 -8.09
C HIS A 27 -2.35 -5.89 -7.31
N ASN A 28 -2.57 -7.18 -7.00
CA ASN A 28 -3.76 -7.65 -6.30
C ASN A 28 -3.46 -7.81 -4.81
N LEU A 29 -3.94 -6.86 -4.01
CA LEU A 29 -3.76 -6.86 -2.55
C LEU A 29 -4.45 -8.04 -1.85
N ALA A 30 -5.54 -8.59 -2.40
CA ALA A 30 -6.21 -9.76 -1.81
C ALA A 30 -5.35 -11.03 -1.89
N VAL A 31 -4.47 -11.13 -2.90
CA VAL A 31 -3.50 -12.23 -2.98
C VAL A 31 -2.36 -12.00 -1.99
N VAL A 32 -1.86 -10.76 -1.97
CA VAL A 32 -0.76 -10.37 -1.09
C VAL A 32 -1.12 -10.57 0.39
N SER A 33 -2.36 -10.27 0.79
CA SER A 33 -2.81 -10.42 2.18
C SER A 33 -2.78 -11.86 2.69
N GLN A 34 -2.87 -12.85 1.79
CA GLN A 34 -2.93 -14.27 2.15
C GLN A 34 -1.55 -14.92 2.27
N VAL A 35 -0.52 -14.33 1.66
CA VAL A 35 0.77 -15.01 1.43
C VAL A 35 1.97 -14.28 1.99
N ALA A 36 1.89 -12.95 2.15
CA ALA A 36 3.03 -12.15 2.56
C ALA A 36 3.04 -11.90 4.08
N ASP A 37 4.21 -12.00 4.71
CA ASP A 37 4.41 -11.56 6.11
C ASP A 37 4.46 -10.02 6.23
N ARG A 38 5.05 -9.38 5.22
CA ARG A 38 5.23 -7.93 5.12
C ARG A 38 4.88 -7.47 3.71
N VAL A 39 4.32 -6.27 3.62
CA VAL A 39 3.92 -5.65 2.35
C VAL A 39 4.61 -4.31 2.20
N ALA A 40 5.14 -4.06 1.00
CA ALA A 40 5.62 -2.74 0.58
C ALA A 40 4.75 -2.26 -0.58
N VAL A 41 4.03 -1.17 -0.37
CA VAL A 41 3.20 -0.51 -1.39
C VAL A 41 4.06 0.51 -2.11
N MET A 42 4.04 0.45 -3.44
CA MET A 42 4.77 1.36 -4.30
C MET A 42 3.84 2.27 -5.09
N TYR A 43 4.28 3.51 -5.29
CA TYR A 43 3.62 4.48 -6.15
C TYR A 43 4.66 5.25 -6.96
N ALA A 44 4.45 5.35 -8.27
CA ALA A 44 5.33 6.09 -9.20
C ALA A 44 6.84 5.78 -9.06
N GLY A 45 7.18 4.53 -8.72
CA GLY A 45 8.55 4.06 -8.56
C GLY A 45 9.13 4.19 -7.14
N GLU A 46 8.35 4.67 -6.16
CA GLU A 46 8.79 4.79 -4.77
C GLU A 46 8.00 3.88 -3.85
N VAL A 47 8.66 3.30 -2.85
CA VAL A 47 7.97 2.73 -1.67
C VAL A 47 7.31 3.90 -0.93
N VAL A 48 5.99 3.85 -0.83
CA VAL A 48 5.19 4.85 -0.11
C VAL A 48 4.76 4.37 1.26
N GLU A 49 4.65 3.05 1.45
CA GLU A 49 4.36 2.44 2.73
C GLU A 49 4.92 1.03 2.80
N ALA A 50 5.47 0.63 3.93
CA ALA A 50 5.86 -0.74 4.22
C ALA A 50 5.52 -1.11 5.67
N ALA A 51 4.87 -2.24 5.90
CA ALA A 51 4.45 -2.69 7.23
C ALA A 51 4.20 -4.21 7.25
N PRO A 52 4.06 -4.83 8.44
CA PRO A 52 3.47 -6.16 8.56
C PRO A 52 2.09 -6.20 7.90
N THR A 53 1.78 -7.29 7.21
CA THR A 53 0.55 -7.40 6.41
C THR A 53 -0.70 -7.07 7.22
N ALA A 54 -0.87 -7.68 8.40
CA ALA A 54 -2.02 -7.41 9.26
C ALA A 54 -2.13 -5.92 9.67
N ALA A 55 -1.02 -5.25 9.94
CA ALA A 55 -1.01 -3.85 10.34
C ALA A 55 -1.34 -2.91 9.17
N LEU A 56 -0.85 -3.22 7.97
CA LEU A 56 -1.10 -2.43 6.76
C LEU A 56 -2.58 -2.49 6.34
N PHE A 57 -3.18 -3.67 6.37
CA PHE A 57 -4.59 -3.85 5.98
C PHE A 57 -5.56 -3.30 7.03
N ARG A 58 -5.22 -3.38 8.32
CA ARG A 58 -6.07 -2.86 9.39
C ARG A 58 -6.04 -1.34 9.50
N ALA A 59 -4.85 -0.75 9.39
CA ALA A 59 -4.64 0.67 9.60
C ALA A 59 -3.56 1.16 8.64
N PRO A 60 -3.90 1.47 7.37
CA PRO A 60 -2.96 2.05 6.42
C PRO A 60 -2.54 3.45 6.86
N ALA A 61 -1.24 3.77 6.77
CA ALA A 61 -0.69 5.07 7.15
C ALA A 61 -0.60 6.04 5.98
N HIS A 62 -0.48 5.55 4.74
CA HIS A 62 -0.38 6.40 3.56
C HIS A 62 -1.74 6.55 2.87
N PRO A 63 -2.17 7.77 2.49
CA PRO A 63 -3.45 8.00 1.78
C PRO A 63 -3.62 7.16 0.51
N TYR A 64 -2.51 6.88 -0.20
CA TYR A 64 -2.54 5.96 -1.34
C TYR A 64 -2.91 4.53 -0.96
N THR A 65 -2.32 4.00 0.12
CA THR A 65 -2.62 2.64 0.59
C THR A 65 -4.07 2.55 1.05
N GLN A 66 -4.57 3.57 1.76
CA GLN A 66 -5.97 3.66 2.15
C GLN A 66 -6.90 3.63 0.93
N ALA A 67 -6.60 4.43 -0.10
CA ALA A 67 -7.36 4.44 -1.34
C ALA A 67 -7.34 3.09 -2.08
N LEU A 68 -6.19 2.40 -2.12
CA LEU A 68 -6.08 1.07 -2.71
C LEU A 68 -6.95 0.06 -1.97
N LEU A 69 -6.93 0.06 -0.63
CA LEU A 69 -7.74 -0.84 0.18
C LEU A 69 -9.24 -0.54 0.05
N ALA A 70 -9.63 0.72 -0.09
CA ALA A 70 -11.00 1.15 -0.34
C ALA A 70 -11.51 0.77 -1.74
N ALA A 71 -10.60 0.51 -2.69
CA ALA A 71 -10.94 0.06 -4.04
C ALA A 71 -11.11 -1.47 -4.15
N ILE A 72 -10.89 -2.23 -3.07
CA ILE A 72 -11.04 -3.69 -3.05
C ILE A 72 -12.53 -4.04 -2.94
N PRO A 73 -13.13 -4.78 -3.90
CA PRO A 73 -14.54 -5.12 -3.88
C PRO A 73 -14.99 -5.82 -2.60
N GLU A 74 -14.18 -6.77 -2.11
CA GLU A 74 -14.48 -7.57 -0.92
C GLU A 74 -14.54 -6.74 0.37
N ASN A 75 -14.02 -5.50 0.36
CA ASN A 75 -14.06 -4.58 1.49
C ASN A 75 -15.27 -3.62 1.46
N ASN A 76 -16.13 -3.69 0.44
CA ASN A 76 -17.21 -2.74 0.22
C ASN A 76 -18.58 -3.44 0.23
N GLU A 77 -19.64 -2.69 0.56
CA GLU A 77 -21.01 -3.17 0.45
C GLU A 77 -21.41 -3.34 -1.02
N LEU A 78 -22.15 -4.43 -1.30
CA LEU A 78 -22.67 -4.72 -2.64
C LEU A 78 -23.57 -3.58 -3.12
N GLY A 79 -23.23 -3.02 -4.28
CA GLY A 79 -23.97 -1.91 -4.90
C GLY A 79 -23.41 -0.51 -4.61
N VAL A 80 -22.38 -0.38 -3.76
CA VAL A 80 -21.67 0.88 -3.55
C VAL A 80 -20.56 1.04 -4.60
N PRO A 81 -20.46 2.21 -5.27
CA PRO A 81 -19.35 2.48 -6.19
C PRO A 81 -18.00 2.41 -5.48
N LEU A 82 -17.07 1.65 -6.03
CA LEU A 82 -15.72 1.54 -5.48
C LEU A 82 -15.00 2.88 -5.57
N TYR A 83 -14.24 3.19 -4.51
CA TYR A 83 -13.41 4.39 -4.52
C TYR A 83 -12.34 4.28 -5.61
N SER A 84 -12.25 5.30 -6.45
CA SER A 84 -11.17 5.45 -7.42
C SER A 84 -10.40 6.73 -7.15
N LEU A 85 -9.07 6.61 -7.04
CA LEU A 85 -8.21 7.76 -6.80
C LEU A 85 -8.14 8.62 -8.08
N PRO A 86 -8.68 9.85 -8.09
CA PRO A 86 -8.84 10.63 -9.31
C PRO A 86 -7.50 11.03 -9.92
N GLY A 87 -7.53 11.43 -11.20
CA GLY A 87 -6.35 11.89 -11.94
C GLY A 87 -5.45 10.79 -12.49
N LEU A 88 -4.37 11.19 -13.16
CA LEU A 88 -3.44 10.30 -13.86
C LEU A 88 -2.17 10.07 -13.04
N VAL A 89 -1.61 8.86 -13.12
CA VAL A 89 -0.30 8.56 -12.51
C VAL A 89 0.77 9.47 -13.15
N PRO A 90 1.63 10.14 -12.34
CA PRO A 90 2.64 11.04 -12.86
C PRO A 90 3.58 10.38 -13.86
N GLY A 91 3.78 11.07 -14.99
CA GLY A 91 4.76 10.69 -16.00
C GLY A 91 6.20 10.78 -15.50
N ALA A 92 7.16 10.25 -16.26
CA ALA A 92 8.57 10.16 -15.86
C ALA A 92 9.21 11.52 -15.54
N ALA A 93 8.77 12.62 -16.18
CA ALA A 93 9.25 13.97 -15.91
C ALA A 93 8.92 14.44 -14.47
N VAL A 94 7.70 14.17 -14.01
CA VAL A 94 7.22 14.57 -12.67
C VAL A 94 7.90 13.76 -11.57
N ARG A 95 8.39 12.54 -11.86
CA ARG A 95 9.14 11.72 -10.88
C ARG A 95 10.46 12.34 -10.41
N ARG A 96 10.96 13.38 -11.11
CA ARG A 96 12.14 14.17 -10.70
C ARG A 96 11.79 15.39 -9.86
N ALA A 97 10.51 15.68 -9.63
CA ALA A 97 10.09 16.81 -8.81
C ALA A 97 10.52 16.66 -7.35
N GLU A 98 10.77 17.79 -6.71
CA GLU A 98 11.07 17.92 -5.29
C GLU A 98 9.80 17.93 -4.42
N ALA A 99 8.64 17.59 -4.99
CA ALA A 99 7.35 17.50 -4.31
C ALA A 99 6.92 16.03 -4.12
N CYS A 100 5.93 15.80 -3.26
CA CYS A 100 5.29 14.50 -3.10
C CYS A 100 4.63 14.06 -4.42
N LEU A 101 4.95 12.86 -4.91
CA LEU A 101 4.43 12.34 -6.18
C LEU A 101 2.92 12.11 -6.16
N LEU A 102 2.30 11.97 -4.99
CA LEU A 102 0.85 11.82 -4.85
C LEU A 102 0.12 13.16 -4.71
N ALA A 103 0.82 14.30 -4.54
CA ALA A 103 0.19 15.55 -4.08
C ALA A 103 -1.05 15.98 -4.89
N ASP A 104 -1.05 15.79 -6.21
CA ASP A 104 -2.17 16.17 -7.09
C ASP A 104 -3.37 15.21 -7.05
N ARG A 105 -3.16 14.01 -6.50
CA ARG A 105 -4.19 12.96 -6.40
C ARG A 105 -4.53 12.59 -4.96
N CYS A 106 -3.80 13.14 -4.00
CA CYS A 106 -3.93 12.81 -2.59
C CYS A 106 -5.12 13.56 -2.00
N PRO A 107 -6.15 12.87 -1.45
CA PRO A 107 -7.26 13.54 -0.79
C PRO A 107 -6.84 14.31 0.46
N GLY A 108 -5.71 13.94 1.06
CA GLY A 108 -5.11 14.60 2.23
C GLY A 108 -3.94 15.53 1.90
N ALA A 109 -3.82 16.03 0.67
CA ALA A 109 -2.70 16.89 0.27
C ALA A 109 -2.64 18.19 1.11
N ARG A 110 -1.46 18.50 1.65
CA ARG A 110 -1.17 19.76 2.36
C ARG A 110 -0.25 20.64 1.52
N ALA A 111 -0.15 21.92 1.87
CA ALA A 111 0.76 22.86 1.21
C ALA A 111 2.21 22.34 1.18
N ALA A 112 2.69 21.74 2.26
CA ALA A 112 4.02 21.14 2.36
C ALA A 112 4.24 19.97 1.38
N CYS A 113 3.20 19.22 1.01
CA CYS A 113 3.31 18.14 0.02
C CYS A 113 3.70 18.64 -1.37
N ARG A 114 3.40 19.91 -1.69
CA ARG A 114 3.73 20.56 -2.96
C ARG A 114 5.12 21.21 -2.96
N GLN A 115 5.76 21.27 -1.80
CA GLN A 115 7.04 21.94 -1.59
C GLN A 115 8.17 20.97 -1.27
N THR A 116 7.83 19.77 -0.78
CA THR A 116 8.83 18.81 -0.32
C THR A 116 8.42 17.38 -0.64
N ARG A 117 9.39 16.62 -1.13
CA ARG A 117 9.31 15.18 -1.32
C ARG A 117 9.63 14.53 0.01
N PRO A 118 8.65 13.93 0.70
CA PRO A 118 8.92 13.33 2.00
C PRO A 118 9.92 12.18 1.84
N ASN A 119 10.84 12.04 2.80
CA ASN A 119 11.66 10.84 2.92
C ASN A 119 10.82 9.69 3.48
N LEU A 120 11.25 8.46 3.18
CA LEU A 120 10.72 7.28 3.85
C LEU A 120 11.18 7.31 5.30
N HIS A 121 10.26 7.36 6.25
CA HIS A 121 10.53 7.41 7.69
C HIS A 121 9.61 6.45 8.43
N SER A 122 9.94 6.12 9.68
CA SER A 122 9.20 5.15 10.48
C SER A 122 8.37 5.84 11.55
N PRO A 123 7.03 5.99 11.36
CA PRO A 123 6.18 6.61 12.36
C PRO A 123 5.98 5.71 13.60
N GLU A 124 6.19 4.40 13.43
CA GLU A 124 6.16 3.39 14.49
C GLU A 124 7.11 2.22 14.14
N ALA A 125 7.45 1.38 15.11
CA ALA A 125 8.32 0.23 14.91
C ALA A 125 7.73 -0.75 13.89
N GLY A 126 8.55 -1.22 12.94
CA GLY A 126 8.13 -2.16 11.90
C GLY A 126 7.37 -1.53 10.72
N ARG A 127 7.05 -0.24 10.79
CA ARG A 127 6.41 0.51 9.69
C ARG A 127 7.36 1.54 9.09
N ALA A 128 7.24 1.77 7.79
CA ALA A 128 7.88 2.86 7.09
C ALA A 128 6.85 3.52 6.16
N VAL A 129 6.86 4.85 6.07
CA VAL A 129 5.91 5.64 5.27
C VAL A 129 6.62 6.83 4.62
N ARG A 130 6.24 7.15 3.39
CA ARG A 130 6.74 8.30 2.63
C ARG A 130 5.65 9.36 2.53
N CYS A 131 5.31 10.00 3.64
CA CYS A 131 4.23 10.99 3.70
C CYS A 131 4.61 12.20 4.54
N VAL A 132 4.20 13.41 4.14
CA VAL A 132 4.41 14.61 4.97
C VAL A 132 3.55 14.55 6.24
N ALA A 133 2.35 14.00 6.13
CA ALA A 133 1.40 13.85 7.23
C ALA A 133 0.68 12.51 7.10
N PRO A 134 1.26 11.42 7.64
CA PRO A 134 0.63 10.11 7.65
C PRO A 134 -0.76 10.15 8.31
N LEU A 135 -1.64 9.25 7.89
CA LEU A 135 -2.95 9.04 8.51
C LEU A 135 -2.74 8.65 9.98
N ILE A 136 -3.59 9.18 10.86
CA ILE A 136 -3.55 8.83 12.29
C ILE A 136 -3.96 7.36 12.40
N LEU A 137 -3.03 6.53 12.84
CA LEU A 137 -3.27 5.12 13.15
C LEU A 137 -4.06 5.07 14.46
N SER A 138 -5.39 5.18 14.39
CA SER A 138 -6.22 5.06 15.59
C SER A 138 -5.97 3.69 16.24
N ARG A 139 -5.35 3.71 17.43
CA ARG A 139 -5.27 2.57 18.35
C ARG A 139 -6.63 2.37 19.04
N GLU A 140 -7.70 2.26 18.29
CA GLU A 140 -9.03 2.02 18.87
C GLU A 140 -9.91 1.40 17.80
N GLY A 141 -10.01 0.07 17.84
CA GLY A 141 -11.18 -0.58 17.30
C GLY A 141 -12.40 -0.12 18.09
N ARG A 142 -13.49 0.16 17.39
CA ARG A 142 -14.82 0.15 18.00
C ARG A 142 -15.91 0.23 16.93
N PRO A 143 -17.11 -0.24 17.30
CA PRO A 143 -17.49 -1.59 17.70
C PRO A 143 -17.94 -2.43 16.50
#